data_AF-A0A846C1F2-F1
#
_entry.id   AF-A0A846C1F2-F1
#
_cell.length_a   1.000
_cell.length_b   1.000
_cell.length_c   1.000
_cell.angle_alpha   90.00
_cell.angle_beta   90.00
_cell.angle_gamma   90.00
#
_symmetry.space_group_name_H-M   'P 1'
#
loop_
_entity.id
_entity.type
_entity.pdbx_description
1 polymer ?
#
loop_
_entity_poly.entity_id
_entity_poly.type
_entity_poly.pdbx_seq_one_letter_code
_entity_poly.pdbx_strand_id
1 'polypeptide(L)'
;MNDFNQELNSKIGRMLESKSFLAFTDKKLKQFRLHSDYDVMYVVLKTREIALEKIISGEMLDAWLKRICLNVIRNLEEKTKSPDLVENKTNNFNQELNSKIGRMLDCKSFLAFIDHKIEQFRLHSDYDVMDVVVEARQIALEKISSGEIVENFDIWFRKICFNVIRYLAKKTKSQKLV
;
A
#
# COMPACT_ATOMS: atom_id res chain seq x y z
N MET A 1 21.52 -15.85 -13.56
CA MET A 1 21.17 -14.71 -12.67
C MET A 1 20.68 -13.59 -13.58
N ASN A 2 19.42 -13.17 -13.49
CA ASN A 2 18.33 -13.67 -14.35
C ASN A 2 17.87 -12.50 -15.22
N ASP A 3 17.71 -12.68 -16.53
CA ASP A 3 17.21 -11.65 -17.47
C ASP A 3 15.91 -10.99 -16.97
N PHE A 4 15.09 -11.75 -16.24
CA PHE A 4 13.90 -11.29 -15.54
C PHE A 4 14.14 -10.11 -14.58
N ASN A 5 15.22 -10.15 -13.80
CA ASN A 5 15.55 -9.08 -12.85
C ASN A 5 16.01 -7.80 -13.58
N GLN A 6 16.69 -7.96 -14.71
CA GLN A 6 17.17 -6.83 -15.51
C GLN A 6 16.03 -6.15 -16.27
N GLU A 7 15.11 -6.94 -16.84
CA GLU A 7 13.91 -6.43 -17.50
C GLU A 7 12.98 -5.71 -16.52
N LEU A 8 12.81 -6.26 -15.32
CA LEU A 8 11.98 -5.67 -14.29
C LEU A 8 12.58 -4.38 -13.72
N ASN A 9 13.90 -4.34 -13.49
CA ASN A 9 14.61 -3.12 -13.11
C ASN A 9 14.45 -2.02 -14.17
N SER A 10 14.53 -2.40 -15.45
CA SER A 10 14.29 -1.49 -16.57
C SER A 10 12.84 -1.00 -16.63
N LYS A 11 11.86 -1.86 -16.31
CA LYS A 11 10.43 -1.50 -16.27
C LYS A 11 10.13 -0.55 -15.12
N ILE A 12 10.64 -0.82 -13.91
CA ILE A 12 10.52 0.08 -12.74
C ILE A 12 11.16 1.44 -13.04
N GLY A 13 12.38 1.44 -13.60
CA GLY A 13 13.08 2.68 -13.99
C GLY A 13 12.24 3.54 -14.93
N ARG A 14 11.76 2.96 -16.05
CA ARG A 14 10.93 3.68 -17.02
C ARG A 14 9.63 4.24 -16.44
N MET A 15 9.03 3.55 -15.48
CA MET A 15 7.79 4.00 -14.84
C MET A 15 8.03 5.14 -13.86
N LEU A 16 9.11 5.06 -13.08
CA LEU A 16 9.53 6.11 -12.15
C LEU A 16 10.01 7.38 -12.85
N GLU A 17 10.60 7.24 -14.04
CA GLU A 17 11.02 8.35 -14.91
C GLU A 17 9.86 8.91 -15.77
N SER A 18 8.68 8.28 -15.72
CA SER A 18 7.55 8.74 -16.52
C SER A 18 7.04 10.10 -16.06
N LYS A 19 6.69 10.97 -17.01
CA LYS A 19 6.17 12.32 -16.71
C LYS A 19 4.94 12.28 -15.80
N SER A 20 4.09 11.27 -15.95
CA SER A 20 2.88 11.09 -15.13
C SER A 20 3.21 10.74 -13.67
N PHE A 21 4.22 9.90 -13.44
CA PHE A 21 4.68 9.55 -12.12
C PHE A 21 5.37 10.73 -11.43
N LEU A 22 6.28 11.40 -12.13
CA LEU A 22 6.96 12.59 -11.62
C LEU A 22 5.97 13.71 -11.25
N ALA A 23 4.96 13.96 -12.10
CA ALA A 23 3.90 14.92 -11.81
C ALA A 23 3.03 14.52 -10.61
N PHE A 24 2.77 13.22 -10.44
CA PHE A 24 2.09 12.71 -9.25
C PHE A 24 2.90 12.95 -7.98
N THR A 25 4.19 12.62 -8.00
CA THR A 25 5.12 12.81 -6.87
C THR A 25 5.24 14.28 -6.49
N ASP A 26 5.45 15.17 -7.47
CA ASP A 26 5.52 16.62 -7.26
C ASP A 26 4.22 17.17 -6.64
N LYS A 27 3.06 16.77 -7.20
CA LYS A 27 1.76 17.15 -6.66
C LYS A 27 1.58 16.72 -5.20
N LYS A 28 2.08 15.53 -4.84
CA LYS A 28 2.01 15.03 -3.46
C LYS A 28 2.98 15.72 -2.52
N LEU A 29 4.22 15.96 -2.93
CA LEU A 29 5.17 16.75 -2.16
C LEU A 29 4.63 18.15 -1.84
N LYS A 30 3.99 18.81 -2.81
CA LYS A 30 3.30 20.10 -2.60
C LYS A 30 2.12 19.98 -1.64
N GLN A 31 1.29 18.95 -1.80
CA GLN A 31 0.15 18.70 -0.92
C GLN A 31 0.58 18.55 0.55
N PHE A 32 1.69 17.85 0.80
CA PHE A 32 2.22 17.60 2.13
C PHE A 32 3.21 18.67 2.62
N ARG A 33 3.39 19.76 1.84
CA ARG A 33 4.34 20.86 2.13
C ARG A 33 5.81 20.42 2.26
N LEU A 34 6.18 19.29 1.65
CA LEU A 34 7.52 18.70 1.73
C LEU A 34 8.47 19.16 0.62
N HIS A 35 7.97 19.93 -0.34
CA HIS A 35 8.72 20.41 -1.50
C HIS A 35 9.93 21.32 -1.20
N SER A 36 10.03 21.87 0.03
CA SER A 36 11.18 22.66 0.48
C SER A 36 12.34 21.80 0.99
N ASP A 37 12.03 20.60 1.45
CA ASP A 37 12.94 19.75 2.22
C ASP A 37 13.37 18.51 1.41
N TYR A 38 12.55 18.10 0.45
CA TYR A 38 12.78 16.94 -0.40
C TYR A 38 12.41 17.25 -1.85
N ASP A 39 13.33 16.93 -2.76
CA ASP A 39 13.05 16.99 -4.19
C ASP A 39 12.34 15.70 -4.68
N VAL A 40 11.74 15.80 -5.86
CA VAL A 40 11.05 14.68 -6.52
C VAL A 40 12.00 13.50 -6.74
N MET A 41 13.28 13.78 -7.02
CA MET A 41 14.29 12.76 -7.33
C MET A 41 14.60 11.88 -6.13
N TYR A 42 14.72 12.47 -4.93
CA TYR A 42 14.94 11.77 -3.68
C TYR A 42 13.79 10.80 -3.36
N VAL A 43 12.53 11.24 -3.53
CA VAL A 43 11.35 10.40 -3.33
C VAL A 43 11.30 9.26 -4.34
N VAL A 44 11.63 9.54 -5.61
CA VAL A 44 11.71 8.54 -6.66
C VAL A 44 12.76 7.48 -6.35
N LEU A 45 13.95 7.88 -5.88
CA LEU A 45 15.02 6.96 -5.49
C LEU A 45 14.63 6.09 -4.28
N LYS A 46 14.01 6.65 -3.25
CA LYS A 46 13.52 5.87 -2.10
C LYS A 46 12.35 4.95 -2.46
N THR A 47 11.48 5.39 -3.38
CA THR A 47 10.42 4.55 -3.93
C THR A 47 11.01 3.37 -4.70
N ARG A 48 12.05 3.62 -5.50
CA ARG A 48 12.78 2.59 -6.24
C ARG A 48 13.41 1.57 -5.31
N GLU A 49 14.12 2.01 -4.27
CA GLU A 49 14.77 1.14 -3.28
C GLU A 49 13.76 0.17 -2.64
N ILE A 50 12.62 0.70 -2.17
CA ILE A 50 11.56 -0.10 -1.56
C ILE A 50 10.83 -0.99 -2.58
N ALA A 51 10.68 -0.52 -3.83
CA ALA A 51 10.08 -1.29 -4.91
C ALA A 51 10.93 -2.49 -5.30
N LEU A 52 12.25 -2.31 -5.34
CA LEU A 52 13.22 -3.37 -5.63
C LEU A 52 13.29 -4.42 -4.51
N GLU A 53 13.09 -4.02 -3.26
CA GLU A 53 13.03 -4.94 -2.12
C GLU A 53 11.75 -5.80 -2.07
N LYS A 54 10.67 -5.42 -2.76
CA LYS A 54 9.33 -5.99 -2.54
C LYS A 54 8.67 -6.66 -3.74
N ILE A 55 9.44 -7.10 -4.73
CA ILE A 55 8.88 -7.59 -6.00
C ILE A 55 8.10 -8.92 -5.82
N ILE A 56 6.79 -8.85 -6.12
CA ILE A 56 5.90 -9.95 -6.50
C ILE A 56 5.52 -9.74 -7.98
N SER A 57 5.37 -10.83 -8.72
CA SER A 57 5.19 -10.95 -10.18
C SER A 57 4.18 -9.98 -10.81
N GLY A 58 4.52 -9.48 -12.01
CA GLY A 58 3.73 -8.54 -12.83
C GLY A 58 2.25 -8.94 -12.98
N GLU A 59 1.30 -8.01 -12.93
CA GLU A 59 1.09 -6.93 -13.90
C GLU A 59 0.67 -5.55 -13.30
N MET A 60 0.69 -5.34 -11.98
CA MET A 60 0.19 -4.10 -11.35
C MET A 60 1.25 -3.08 -10.88
N LEU A 61 2.32 -2.89 -11.67
CA LEU A 61 3.49 -2.11 -11.24
C LEU A 61 3.18 -0.61 -10.96
N ASP A 62 2.26 0.03 -11.69
CA ASP A 62 2.07 1.50 -11.63
C ASP A 62 1.33 1.97 -10.39
N ALA A 63 0.18 1.36 -10.10
CA ALA A 63 -0.61 1.65 -8.91
C ALA A 63 0.18 1.33 -7.64
N TRP A 64 0.97 0.25 -7.68
CA TRP A 64 1.83 -0.15 -6.58
C TRP A 64 3.00 0.81 -6.34
N LEU A 65 3.69 1.24 -7.41
CA LEU A 65 4.76 2.25 -7.32
C LEU A 65 4.22 3.58 -6.79
N LYS A 66 3.04 4.02 -7.25
CA LYS A 66 2.39 5.24 -6.74
C LYS A 66 2.06 5.13 -5.25
N ARG A 67 1.70 3.93 -4.78
CA ARG A 67 1.38 3.67 -3.37
C ARG A 67 2.63 3.58 -2.49
N ILE A 68 3.73 3.02 -2.98
CA ILE A 68 5.02 3.10 -2.30
C ILE A 68 5.48 4.55 -2.20
N CYS A 69 5.37 5.31 -3.29
CA CYS A 69 5.71 6.73 -3.30
C CYS A 69 4.90 7.50 -2.25
N LEU A 70 3.61 7.22 -2.12
CA LEU A 70 2.77 7.84 -1.11
C LEU A 70 3.22 7.50 0.32
N ASN A 71 3.60 6.24 0.58
CA ASN A 71 4.12 5.81 1.87
C ASN A 71 5.46 6.45 2.21
N VAL A 72 6.37 6.58 1.23
CA VAL A 72 7.64 7.29 1.39
C VAL A 72 7.36 8.74 1.78
N ILE A 73 6.50 9.43 1.03
CA ILE A 73 6.16 10.83 1.29
C ILE A 73 5.56 11.00 2.70
N ARG A 74 4.66 10.10 3.12
CA ARG A 74 4.05 10.16 4.45
C ARG A 74 5.07 9.92 5.57
N ASN A 75 5.97 8.96 5.40
CA ASN A 75 7.04 8.71 6.37
C ASN A 75 8.01 9.91 6.47
N LEU A 76 8.29 10.59 5.35
CA LEU A 76 9.09 11.82 5.36
C LEU A 76 8.36 12.96 6.09
N GLU A 77 7.04 13.08 5.89
CA GLU A 77 6.19 14.04 6.62
C GLU A 77 6.25 13.82 8.14
N GLU A 78 6.13 12.57 8.57
CA GLU A 78 6.21 12.18 9.99
C GLU A 78 7.59 12.49 10.57
N LYS A 79 8.67 12.22 9.84
CA LYS A 79 10.05 12.56 10.25
C LYS A 79 10.28 14.06 10.37
N THR A 80 9.70 14.89 9.50
CA THR A 80 9.77 16.36 9.62
C THR A 80 8.98 16.92 10.80
N LYS A 81 7.93 16.22 11.28
CA LYS A 81 7.11 16.66 12.42
C LYS A 81 7.65 16.19 13.77
N SER A 82 8.48 15.15 13.81
CA SER A 82 9.10 14.62 15.02
C SER A 82 10.41 13.89 14.68
N PRO A 83 11.59 14.52 14.86
CA PRO A 83 12.88 13.93 14.52
C PRO A 83 13.27 12.70 15.36
N ASP A 84 12.66 12.53 16.55
CA ASP A 84 13.14 11.59 17.58
C ASP A 84 12.33 10.29 17.69
N LEU A 85 11.37 10.04 16.81
CA LEU A 85 10.60 8.80 16.83
C LEU A 85 10.67 8.14 15.46
N VAL A 86 10.92 6.82 15.50
CA VAL A 86 10.87 5.88 14.38
C VAL A 86 12.21 5.60 13.71
N GLU A 87 13.02 4.74 14.32
CA GLU A 87 13.95 3.95 13.49
C GLU A 87 14.08 2.45 13.81
N ASN A 88 13.82 1.93 15.03
CA ASN A 88 14.21 0.52 15.30
C ASN A 88 13.13 -0.49 15.73
N LYS A 89 11.86 -0.12 15.92
CA LYS A 89 10.76 -1.10 16.21
C LYS A 89 9.75 -1.29 15.07
N THR A 90 9.52 -0.27 14.26
CA THR A 90 8.49 -0.28 13.21
C THR A 90 8.84 -1.17 12.02
N ASN A 91 10.14 -1.45 11.79
CA ASN A 91 10.59 -2.25 10.65
C ASN A 91 10.27 -3.75 10.81
N ASN A 92 10.45 -4.33 12.01
CA ASN A 92 10.27 -5.76 12.20
C ASN A 92 8.79 -6.18 12.12
N PHE A 93 7.90 -5.40 12.74
CA PHE A 93 6.45 -5.63 12.68
C PHE A 93 5.86 -5.42 11.28
N ASN A 94 6.35 -4.40 10.55
CA ASN A 94 5.94 -4.20 9.16
C ASN A 94 6.35 -5.37 8.27
N GLN A 95 7.55 -5.92 8.48
CA GLN A 95 8.05 -7.04 7.69
C GLN A 95 7.28 -8.32 7.98
N GLU A 96 7.03 -8.63 9.26
CA GLU A 96 6.22 -9.80 9.65
C GLU A 96 4.79 -9.72 9.13
N LEU A 97 4.15 -8.55 9.28
CA LEU A 97 2.81 -8.29 8.77
C LEU A 97 2.75 -8.45 7.23
N ASN A 98 3.73 -7.89 6.51
CA ASN A 98 3.81 -8.02 5.06
C ASN A 98 4.03 -9.47 4.63
N SER A 99 4.87 -10.23 5.35
CA SER A 99 5.10 -11.64 5.07
C SER A 99 3.82 -12.47 5.24
N LYS A 100 3.09 -12.24 6.35
CA LYS A 100 1.80 -12.91 6.61
C LYS A 100 0.76 -12.59 5.55
N ILE A 101 0.59 -11.31 5.19
CA ILE A 101 -0.33 -10.89 4.13
C ILE A 101 0.09 -11.44 2.77
N GLY A 102 1.38 -11.46 2.46
CA GLY A 102 1.92 -12.07 1.23
C GLY A 102 1.47 -13.52 1.08
N ARG A 103 1.63 -14.34 2.13
CA ARG A 103 1.15 -15.74 2.12
C ARG A 103 -0.35 -15.86 1.94
N MET A 104 -1.13 -14.91 2.47
CA MET A 104 -2.57 -14.90 2.26
C MET A 104 -2.94 -14.54 0.82
N LEU A 105 -2.18 -13.65 0.18
CA LEU A 105 -2.37 -13.30 -1.23
C LEU A 105 -2.06 -14.47 -2.18
N ASP A 106 -1.15 -15.36 -1.80
CA ASP A 106 -0.92 -16.62 -2.52
C ASP A 106 -2.10 -17.61 -2.38
N CYS A 107 -2.98 -17.41 -1.39
CA CYS A 107 -4.11 -18.28 -1.12
C CYS A 107 -5.34 -17.90 -1.96
N LYS A 108 -5.66 -18.71 -2.97
CA LYS A 108 -6.83 -18.49 -3.85
C LYS A 108 -8.16 -18.33 -3.08
N SER A 109 -8.35 -19.07 -1.98
CA SER A 109 -9.58 -18.99 -1.18
C SER A 109 -9.69 -17.68 -0.37
N PHE A 110 -8.56 -17.01 -0.11
CA PHE A 110 -8.55 -15.68 0.47
C PHE A 110 -8.96 -14.62 -0.56
N LEU A 111 -8.34 -14.65 -1.75
CA LEU A 111 -8.69 -13.74 -2.83
C LEU A 111 -10.17 -13.87 -3.24
N ALA A 112 -10.64 -15.11 -3.44
CA ALA A 112 -12.03 -15.38 -3.79
C ALA A 112 -13.01 -14.92 -2.70
N PHE A 113 -12.61 -14.99 -1.42
CA PHE A 113 -13.43 -14.47 -0.33
C PHE A 113 -13.61 -12.95 -0.44
N ILE A 114 -12.55 -12.19 -0.70
CA ILE A 114 -12.63 -10.73 -0.82
C ILE A 114 -13.41 -10.36 -2.08
N ASP A 115 -13.09 -10.98 -3.21
CA ASP A 115 -13.72 -10.73 -4.51
C ASP A 115 -15.24 -10.95 -4.43
N HIS A 116 -15.66 -12.09 -3.87
CA HIS A 116 -17.08 -12.38 -3.65
C HIS A 116 -17.77 -11.34 -2.77
N LYS A 117 -17.08 -10.77 -1.77
CA LYS A 117 -17.65 -9.71 -0.93
C LYS A 117 -17.74 -8.39 -1.66
N ILE A 118 -16.74 -8.01 -2.45
CA ILE A 118 -16.80 -6.82 -3.31
C ILE A 118 -18.00 -6.91 -4.25
N GLU A 119 -18.20 -8.07 -4.88
CA GLU A 119 -19.35 -8.34 -5.73
C GLU A 119 -20.67 -8.24 -4.97
N GLN A 120 -20.77 -8.90 -3.79
CA GLN A 120 -21.95 -8.86 -2.94
C GLN A 120 -22.39 -7.43 -2.58
N PHE A 121 -21.44 -6.53 -2.36
CA PHE A 121 -21.72 -5.12 -2.04
C PHE A 121 -21.79 -4.21 -3.28
N ARG A 122 -21.68 -4.76 -4.49
CA ARG A 122 -21.68 -4.03 -5.78
C ARG A 122 -20.60 -2.95 -5.83
N LEU A 123 -19.40 -3.29 -5.38
CA LEU A 123 -18.24 -2.39 -5.33
C LEU A 123 -17.24 -2.61 -6.48
N HIS A 124 -17.45 -3.63 -7.32
CA HIS A 124 -16.53 -4.03 -8.39
C HIS A 124 -16.32 -2.97 -9.48
N SER A 125 -17.18 -1.94 -9.56
CA SER A 125 -17.00 -0.81 -10.47
C SER A 125 -15.88 0.14 -10.04
N ASP A 126 -15.58 0.18 -8.74
CA ASP A 126 -14.75 1.23 -8.13
C ASP A 126 -13.61 0.67 -7.28
N TYR A 127 -13.67 -0.61 -6.90
CA TYR A 127 -12.72 -1.24 -5.98
C TYR A 127 -12.41 -2.67 -6.40
N ASP A 128 -11.14 -3.06 -6.27
CA ASP A 128 -10.69 -4.43 -6.44
C ASP A 128 -10.22 -5.08 -5.12
N VAL A 129 -9.82 -6.36 -5.19
CA VAL A 129 -9.33 -7.12 -4.03
C VAL A 129 -8.13 -6.45 -3.37
N MET A 130 -7.23 -5.85 -4.15
CA MET A 130 -6.01 -5.24 -3.64
C MET A 130 -6.30 -3.92 -2.92
N ASP A 131 -7.27 -3.14 -3.39
CA ASP A 131 -7.72 -1.94 -2.68
C ASP A 131 -8.15 -2.28 -1.25
N VAL A 132 -8.93 -3.36 -1.09
CA VAL A 132 -9.36 -3.85 0.22
C VAL A 132 -8.20 -4.32 1.07
N VAL A 133 -7.29 -5.14 0.50
CA VAL A 133 -6.16 -5.70 1.25
C VAL A 133 -5.22 -4.62 1.76
N VAL A 134 -4.94 -3.58 0.96
CA VAL A 134 -4.01 -2.55 1.40
C VAL A 134 -4.63 -1.63 2.45
N GLU A 135 -5.93 -1.30 2.34
CA GLU A 135 -6.62 -0.55 3.39
C GLU A 135 -6.68 -1.37 4.69
N ALA A 136 -6.97 -2.68 4.58
CA ALA A 136 -6.98 -3.59 5.70
C ALA A 136 -5.59 -3.73 6.35
N ARG A 137 -4.51 -3.72 5.57
CA ARG A 137 -3.14 -3.70 6.07
C ARG A 137 -2.87 -2.49 6.96
N GLN A 138 -3.29 -1.29 6.53
CA GLN A 138 -3.05 -0.08 7.30
C GLN A 138 -3.77 -0.14 8.67
N ILE A 139 -5.03 -0.57 8.67
CA ILE A 139 -5.80 -0.79 9.90
C ILE A 139 -5.16 -1.86 10.77
N ALA A 140 -4.70 -2.97 10.18
CA ALA A 140 -4.01 -4.03 10.89
C ALA A 140 -2.72 -3.53 11.56
N LEU A 141 -1.93 -2.72 10.85
CA LEU A 141 -0.71 -2.13 11.38
C LEU A 141 -1.01 -1.20 12.57
N GLU A 142 -2.04 -0.36 12.48
CA GLU A 142 -2.46 0.53 13.56
C GLU A 142 -2.91 -0.25 14.80
N LYS A 143 -3.73 -1.29 14.61
CA LYS A 143 -4.19 -2.18 15.69
C LYS A 143 -3.03 -2.88 16.39
N ILE A 144 -2.12 -3.48 15.63
CA ILE A 144 -0.93 -4.14 16.20
C ILE A 144 -0.04 -3.13 16.93
N SER A 145 0.15 -1.94 16.34
CA SER A 145 0.95 -0.87 16.96
C SER A 145 0.33 -0.35 18.26
N SER A 146 -1.00 -0.43 18.40
CA SER A 146 -1.72 -0.12 19.64
C SER A 146 -1.68 -1.24 20.69
N GLY A 147 -1.02 -2.37 20.39
CA GLY A 147 -0.86 -3.50 21.31
C GLY A 147 -1.96 -4.56 21.21
N GLU A 148 -2.77 -4.57 20.15
CA GLU A 148 -3.77 -5.62 19.92
C GLU A 148 -3.07 -6.97 19.72
N ILE A 149 -3.38 -7.95 20.58
CA ILE A 149 -2.86 -9.31 20.49
C ILE A 149 -3.68 -10.08 19.45
N VAL A 150 -2.99 -10.73 18.50
CA VAL A 150 -3.62 -11.46 17.39
C VAL A 150 -3.29 -12.95 17.50
N GLU A 151 -4.26 -13.75 17.91
CA GLU A 151 -4.09 -15.21 18.05
C GLU A 151 -4.22 -15.95 16.70
N ASN A 152 -5.26 -15.65 15.91
CA ASN A 152 -5.48 -16.23 14.59
C ASN A 152 -5.45 -15.13 13.52
N PHE A 153 -4.28 -14.92 12.94
CA PHE A 153 -4.03 -13.84 11.99
C PHE A 153 -4.96 -13.91 10.77
N ASP A 154 -5.17 -15.10 10.19
CA ASP A 154 -5.93 -15.25 8.95
C ASP A 154 -7.41 -14.86 9.13
N ILE A 155 -8.04 -15.36 10.20
CA ILE A 155 -9.43 -15.04 10.52
C ILE A 155 -9.56 -13.55 10.88
N TRP A 156 -8.63 -13.06 11.69
CA TRP A 156 -8.61 -11.66 12.11
C TRP A 156 -8.45 -10.71 10.92
N PHE A 157 -7.53 -10.99 10.01
CA PHE A 157 -7.27 -10.16 8.85
C PHE A 157 -8.43 -10.21 7.84
N ARG A 158 -9.06 -11.38 7.63
CA ARG A 158 -10.32 -11.49 6.87
C ARG A 158 -11.42 -10.62 7.45
N LYS A 159 -11.54 -10.54 8.77
CA LYS A 159 -12.51 -9.66 9.46
C LYS A 159 -12.20 -8.19 9.22
N ILE A 160 -10.93 -7.78 9.22
CA ILE A 160 -10.53 -6.41 8.86
C ILE A 160 -10.91 -6.10 7.41
N CYS A 161 -10.57 -6.98 6.46
CA CYS A 161 -10.94 -6.82 5.04
C CYS A 161 -12.45 -6.66 4.87
N PHE A 162 -13.23 -7.49 5.55
CA PHE A 162 -14.69 -7.39 5.51
C PHE A 162 -15.21 -6.07 6.08
N ASN A 163 -14.61 -5.56 7.16
CA ASN A 163 -14.97 -4.25 7.72
C ASN A 163 -14.65 -3.10 6.76
N VAL A 164 -13.51 -3.15 6.07
CA VAL A 164 -13.17 -2.20 4.99
C VAL A 164 -14.25 -2.22 3.92
N ILE A 165 -14.62 -3.40 3.40
CA ILE A 165 -15.67 -3.55 2.39
C ILE A 165 -17.00 -2.93 2.86
N ARG A 166 -17.41 -3.18 4.11
CA ARG A 166 -18.63 -2.59 4.68
C ARG A 166 -18.55 -1.08 4.78
N TYR A 167 -17.39 -0.53 5.14
CA TYR A 167 -17.17 0.90 5.19
C TYR A 167 -17.28 1.53 3.79
N LEU A 168 -16.61 0.96 2.79
CA LEU A 168 -16.68 1.39 1.40
C LEU A 168 -18.13 1.36 0.89
N ALA A 169 -18.86 0.27 1.14
CA ALA A 169 -20.27 0.14 0.76
C ALA A 169 -21.17 1.22 1.37
N LYS A 170 -20.95 1.58 2.64
CA LYS A 170 -21.68 2.69 3.28
C LYS A 170 -21.36 4.03 2.61
N LYS A 171 -20.08 4.29 2.38
CA LYS A 171 -19.61 5.54 1.75
C LYS A 171 -20.19 5.72 0.35
N THR A 172 -20.18 4.67 -0.48
CA THR A 172 -20.74 4.70 -1.84
C THR A 172 -22.26 4.92 -1.83
N LYS A 173 -22.99 4.37 -0.85
CA LYS A 173 -24.44 4.64 -0.71
C LYS A 173 -24.74 6.07 -0.30
N SER A 174 -23.98 6.64 0.64
CA SER A 174 -24.16 8.02 1.08
C SER A 174 -23.83 9.04 -0.01
N GLN A 175 -22.89 8.72 -0.91
CA GLN A 175 -22.53 9.59 -2.03
C GLN A 175 -23.50 9.56 -3.21
N LYS A 176 -24.36 8.53 -3.33
CA LYS A 176 -25.41 8.44 -4.36
C LYS A 176 -26.72 9.12 -3.97
N LEU A 177 -26.83 9.62 -2.74
CA LEU A 177 -28.01 10.31 -2.19
C LEU A 177 -27.86 11.84 -2.15
N VAL A 178 -26.80 12.37 -2.78
CA VAL A 178 -26.53 13.81 -2.99
C VAL A 178 -26.63 14.08 -4.48
#